data_AF-A0A835WHF0-F1
#
_entry.id   AF-A0A835WHF0-F1
#
_cell.length_a   1.000
_cell.length_b   1.000
_cell.length_c   1.000
_cell.angle_alpha   90.00
_cell.angle_beta   90.00
_cell.angle_gamma   90.00
#
_symmetry.space_group_name_H-M   'P 1'
#
loop_
_entity.id
_entity.type
_entity.pdbx_description
1 polymer ?
#
loop_
_entity_poly.entity_id
_entity_poly.type
_entity_poly.pdbx_seq_one_letter_code
_entity_poly.pdbx_strand_id
1 'polypeptide(L)'
;MTVREALKEAMDQVDWPAAQRALSDAASHPAVQQVGAATLQLVTSCTAYNATLAVAHVGAGCLRIHAATPLLGPLGGLAAVAAASVAAGHVSRATLAALQAAHGDVAGAVVALPRHLLHGSWRGGEAAVDAVLGPLVYRFLLRHDFRRLLPSHLAKPGAFGFLHVPTSAAEYATAAEKAQLSVLFGRDGCHHCGTWRNGVIGDHMPPYKVVRDAVAAREAAGGFEKLLRRAADALGLKDTSLKQVYYAQCRDCSGRQAQLMRNGTRATLLPGGLWPPQLVLHAPQRLAGRPTLPALLVGSRYYVDAAVAAAAASGRRPGAGSSGGGGAAAEAGERGGGKGEAGRKGGRGGIFRQESATWEVEAQQRLGQGQRLGQGRGAGELEEELLEEEEEEEEEEEEEEEEEEEEEEEEEEEEEEEEEEEAGVLTVWWASPRA
;
A
#
# COMPACT_ATOMS: atom_id res chain seq x y z
N MET A 1 -24.24 -4.75 -47.97
CA MET A 1 -24.67 -5.02 -46.58
C MET A 1 -23.50 -4.70 -45.67
N THR A 2 -23.64 -3.67 -44.84
CA THR A 2 -22.58 -3.26 -43.90
C THR A 2 -22.64 -4.13 -42.63
N VAL A 3 -21.54 -4.26 -41.87
CA VAL A 3 -21.52 -5.01 -40.59
C VAL A 3 -22.61 -4.52 -39.63
N ARG A 4 -22.93 -3.22 -39.68
CA ARG A 4 -24.00 -2.61 -38.88
C ARG A 4 -25.40 -3.10 -39.29
N GLU A 5 -25.67 -3.24 -40.58
CA GLU A 5 -26.96 -3.79 -41.08
C GLU A 5 -27.11 -5.26 -40.71
N ALA A 6 -26.03 -6.04 -40.81
CA ALA A 6 -26.00 -7.43 -40.39
C ALA A 6 -26.28 -7.62 -38.90
N LEU A 7 -25.68 -6.78 -38.05
CA LEU A 7 -25.90 -6.82 -36.60
C LEU A 7 -27.33 -6.44 -36.24
N LYS A 8 -27.90 -5.44 -36.94
CA LYS A 8 -29.28 -5.01 -36.74
C LYS A 8 -30.28 -6.12 -37.13
N GLU A 9 -30.10 -6.70 -38.31
CA GLU A 9 -30.95 -7.81 -38.77
C GLU A 9 -30.86 -9.03 -37.84
N ALA A 10 -29.65 -9.35 -37.34
CA ALA A 10 -29.47 -10.40 -36.34
C ALA A 10 -30.17 -10.08 -35.00
N MET A 11 -30.12 -8.82 -34.52
CA MET A 11 -30.81 -8.40 -33.30
C MET A 11 -32.33 -8.38 -33.45
N ASP A 12 -32.85 -8.07 -34.63
CA ASP A 12 -34.28 -8.05 -34.94
C ASP A 12 -34.86 -9.48 -35.05
N GLN A 13 -34.02 -10.48 -35.35
CA GLN A 13 -34.40 -11.91 -35.36
C GLN A 13 -34.43 -12.54 -33.96
N VAL A 14 -33.90 -11.88 -32.92
CA VAL A 14 -33.97 -12.39 -31.55
C VAL A 14 -35.39 -12.21 -31.01
N ASP A 15 -36.05 -13.30 -30.64
CA ASP A 15 -37.28 -13.29 -29.86
C ASP A 15 -36.95 -12.83 -28.42
N TRP A 16 -36.88 -11.51 -28.24
CA TRP A 16 -36.57 -10.87 -26.96
C TRP A 16 -37.48 -11.34 -25.81
N PRO A 17 -38.81 -11.49 -25.99
CA PRO A 17 -39.67 -12.10 -24.97
C PRO A 17 -39.29 -13.54 -24.58
N ALA A 18 -38.90 -14.39 -25.53
CA ALA A 18 -38.42 -15.74 -25.22
C ALA A 18 -37.06 -15.71 -24.51
N ALA A 19 -36.12 -14.88 -24.97
CA ALA A 19 -34.82 -14.69 -24.32
C ALA A 19 -34.96 -14.16 -22.89
N GLN A 20 -35.87 -13.22 -22.65
CA GLN A 20 -36.16 -12.67 -21.32
C GLN A 20 -36.77 -13.72 -20.39
N ARG A 21 -37.67 -14.58 -20.89
CA ARG A 21 -38.20 -15.72 -20.12
C ARG A 21 -37.10 -16.72 -19.78
N ALA A 22 -36.26 -17.10 -20.75
CA ALA A 22 -35.14 -18.00 -20.52
C ALA A 22 -34.13 -17.45 -19.50
N LEU A 23 -33.83 -16.16 -19.55
CA LEU A 23 -32.99 -15.48 -18.55
C LEU A 23 -33.65 -15.44 -17.17
N SER A 24 -34.96 -15.19 -17.11
CA SER A 24 -35.73 -15.21 -15.86
C SER A 24 -35.76 -16.61 -15.24
N ASP A 25 -35.99 -17.64 -16.06
CA ASP A 25 -36.00 -19.04 -15.62
C ASP A 25 -34.60 -19.45 -15.13
N ALA A 26 -33.55 -19.09 -15.86
CA ALA A 26 -32.16 -19.32 -15.45
C ALA A 26 -31.82 -18.59 -14.13
N ALA A 27 -32.26 -17.33 -13.98
CA ALA A 27 -32.06 -16.55 -12.76
C ALA A 27 -32.84 -17.12 -11.56
N SER A 28 -33.98 -17.77 -11.80
CA SER A 28 -34.78 -18.44 -10.77
C SER A 28 -34.21 -19.79 -10.33
N HIS A 29 -33.21 -20.32 -11.06
CA HIS A 29 -32.62 -21.61 -10.73
C HIS A 29 -31.92 -21.56 -9.35
N PRO A 30 -32.17 -22.50 -8.42
CA PRO A 30 -31.64 -22.45 -7.05
C PRO A 30 -30.12 -22.34 -6.98
N ALA A 31 -29.39 -23.00 -7.89
CA ALA A 31 -27.93 -22.89 -7.94
C ALA A 31 -27.46 -21.48 -8.32
N VAL A 32 -28.17 -20.81 -9.24
CA VAL A 32 -27.84 -19.43 -9.64
C VAL A 32 -28.15 -18.47 -8.50
N GLN A 33 -29.27 -18.66 -7.80
CA GLN A 33 -29.60 -17.89 -6.60
C GLN A 33 -28.57 -18.08 -5.48
N GLN A 34 -28.09 -19.31 -5.25
CA GLN A 34 -27.05 -19.60 -4.25
C GLN A 34 -25.72 -18.92 -4.59
N VAL A 35 -25.28 -18.99 -5.86
CA VAL A 35 -24.07 -18.32 -6.34
C VAL A 35 -24.23 -16.80 -6.26
N GLY A 36 -25.40 -16.28 -6.64
CA GLY A 36 -25.72 -14.85 -6.56
C GLY A 36 -25.69 -14.34 -5.12
N ALA A 37 -26.30 -15.09 -4.19
CA ALA A 37 -26.28 -14.80 -2.76
C ALA A 37 -24.86 -14.78 -2.17
N ALA A 38 -24.06 -15.81 -2.48
CA ALA A 38 -22.66 -15.88 -2.04
C ALA A 38 -21.83 -14.72 -2.62
N THR A 39 -22.04 -14.42 -3.91
CA THR A 39 -21.34 -13.31 -4.60
C THR A 39 -21.71 -11.97 -3.97
N LEU A 40 -23.00 -11.72 -3.73
CA LEU A 40 -23.46 -10.49 -3.08
C LEU A 40 -22.78 -10.31 -1.71
N GLN A 41 -22.79 -11.35 -0.87
CA GLN A 41 -22.19 -11.31 0.47
C GLN A 41 -20.67 -11.08 0.45
N LEU A 42 -19.96 -11.72 -0.49
CA LEU A 42 -18.51 -11.51 -0.65
C LEU A 42 -18.20 -10.08 -1.12
N VAL A 43 -18.95 -9.59 -2.11
CA VAL A 43 -18.75 -8.24 -2.67
C VAL A 43 -19.05 -7.18 -1.61
N THR A 44 -20.17 -7.28 -0.88
CA THR A 44 -20.51 -6.30 0.16
C THR A 44 -19.50 -6.34 1.32
N SER A 45 -19.06 -7.52 1.76
CA SER A 45 -18.01 -7.70 2.78
C SER A 45 -16.67 -7.08 2.36
N CYS A 46 -16.19 -7.38 1.15
CA CYS A 46 -14.97 -6.80 0.59
C CYS A 46 -15.06 -5.28 0.45
N THR A 47 -16.22 -4.77 0.02
CA THR A 47 -16.45 -3.33 -0.13
C THR A 47 -16.38 -2.63 1.23
N ALA A 48 -17.07 -3.19 2.23
CA ALA A 48 -17.06 -2.66 3.59
C ALA A 48 -15.64 -2.64 4.18
N TYR A 49 -14.90 -3.73 4.04
CA TYR A 49 -13.52 -3.83 4.51
C TYR A 49 -12.62 -2.75 3.90
N ASN A 50 -12.62 -2.62 2.57
CA ASN A 50 -11.79 -1.63 1.87
C ASN A 50 -12.21 -0.19 2.19
N ALA A 51 -13.51 0.07 2.29
CA ALA A 51 -14.01 1.39 2.69
C ALA A 51 -13.55 1.76 4.11
N THR A 52 -13.63 0.82 5.06
CA THR A 52 -13.13 1.05 6.43
C THR A 52 -11.61 1.26 6.46
N LEU A 53 -10.83 0.51 5.68
CA LEU A 53 -9.39 0.75 5.57
C LEU A 53 -9.07 2.13 4.97
N ALA A 54 -9.81 2.57 3.94
CA ALA A 54 -9.62 3.89 3.35
C ALA A 54 -9.93 5.00 4.37
N VAL A 55 -11.03 4.87 5.12
CA VAL A 55 -11.38 5.80 6.21
C VAL A 55 -10.31 5.79 7.30
N ALA A 56 -9.80 4.62 7.70
CA ALA A 56 -8.75 4.52 8.70
C ALA A 56 -7.42 5.14 8.22
N HIS A 57 -7.06 4.96 6.95
CA HIS A 57 -5.88 5.55 6.33
C HIS A 57 -5.96 7.08 6.32
N VAL A 58 -7.12 7.63 5.94
CA VAL A 58 -7.37 9.07 5.98
C VAL A 58 -7.36 9.58 7.42
N GLY A 59 -8.06 8.91 8.33
CA GLY A 59 -8.10 9.28 9.75
C GLY A 59 -6.70 9.27 10.39
N ALA A 60 -5.87 8.28 10.08
CA ALA A 60 -4.48 8.25 10.53
C ALA A 60 -3.68 9.45 10.00
N GLY A 61 -3.87 9.84 8.74
CA GLY A 61 -3.23 11.03 8.18
C GLY A 61 -3.64 12.32 8.88
N CYS A 62 -4.94 12.50 9.16
CA CYS A 62 -5.43 13.63 9.96
C CYS A 62 -4.85 13.66 11.37
N LEU A 63 -4.62 12.50 11.98
CA LEU A 63 -3.96 12.35 13.28
C LEU A 63 -2.43 12.40 13.20
N ARG A 64 -1.85 12.63 12.01
CA ARG A 64 -0.41 12.61 11.74
C ARG A 64 0.27 11.29 12.11
N ILE A 65 -0.50 10.20 12.12
CA ILE A 65 0.01 8.84 12.30
C ILE A 65 0.36 8.29 10.92
N HIS A 66 1.66 8.10 10.67
CA HIS A 66 2.19 7.59 9.42
C HIS A 66 2.93 6.26 9.61
N ALA A 67 3.26 5.58 8.52
CA ALA A 67 3.91 4.26 8.51
C ALA A 67 5.26 4.23 9.29
N ALA A 68 6.01 5.33 9.25
CA ALA A 68 7.27 5.50 9.98
C ALA A 68 7.11 5.96 11.45
N THR A 69 5.89 6.05 12.00
CA THR A 69 5.70 6.47 13.40
C THR A 69 6.01 5.29 14.32
N PRO A 70 7.01 5.38 15.22
CA PRO A 70 7.34 4.27 16.11
C PRO A 70 6.14 3.88 16.96
N LEU A 71 5.87 2.58 17.08
CA LEU A 71 4.72 1.96 17.79
C LEU A 71 3.34 2.30 17.21
N LEU A 72 3.01 3.59 17.04
CA LEU A 72 1.71 4.03 16.52
C LEU A 72 1.48 3.58 15.07
N GLY A 73 2.54 3.45 14.27
CA GLY A 73 2.43 2.94 12.91
C GLY A 73 1.86 1.50 12.88
N PRO A 74 2.57 0.53 13.48
CA PRO A 74 2.08 -0.85 13.59
C PRO A 74 0.74 -0.98 14.33
N LEU A 75 0.55 -0.26 15.45
CA LEU A 75 -0.69 -0.32 16.23
C LEU A 75 -1.88 0.29 15.49
N GLY A 76 -1.68 1.41 14.79
CA GLY A 76 -2.71 2.05 13.97
C GLY A 76 -3.13 1.16 12.80
N GLY A 77 -2.18 0.54 12.12
CA GLY A 77 -2.48 -0.43 11.07
C GLY A 77 -3.21 -1.68 11.60
N LEU A 78 -2.81 -2.19 12.77
CA LEU A 78 -3.50 -3.31 13.44
C LEU A 78 -4.95 -2.96 13.75
N ALA A 79 -5.18 -1.79 14.35
CA ALA A 79 -6.51 -1.28 14.65
C ALA A 79 -7.36 -1.10 13.38
N ALA A 80 -6.76 -0.60 12.29
CA ALA A 80 -7.43 -0.46 11.00
C ALA A 80 -7.90 -1.81 10.44
N VAL A 81 -7.06 -2.84 10.46
CA VAL A 81 -7.45 -4.20 10.02
C VAL A 81 -8.54 -4.78 10.91
N ALA A 82 -8.42 -4.62 12.23
CA ALA A 82 -9.42 -5.12 13.17
C ALA A 82 -10.79 -4.46 12.91
N ALA A 83 -10.83 -3.12 12.80
CA ALA A 83 -12.05 -2.37 12.51
C ALA A 83 -12.65 -2.75 11.15
N ALA A 84 -11.82 -2.87 10.10
CA ALA A 84 -12.27 -3.27 8.78
C ALA A 84 -12.84 -4.69 8.76
N SER A 85 -12.24 -5.61 9.52
CA SER A 85 -12.73 -6.99 9.65
C SER A 85 -14.07 -7.07 10.37
N VAL A 86 -14.24 -6.28 11.44
CA VAL A 86 -15.51 -6.14 12.14
C VAL A 86 -16.60 -5.57 11.23
N ALA A 87 -16.28 -4.53 10.46
CA ALA A 87 -17.21 -3.94 9.50
C ALA A 87 -17.62 -4.94 8.42
N ALA A 88 -16.64 -5.67 7.86
CA ALA A 88 -16.87 -6.73 6.88
C ALA A 88 -17.79 -7.84 7.43
N GLY A 89 -17.53 -8.32 8.65
CA GLY A 89 -18.37 -9.32 9.31
C GLY A 89 -19.79 -8.80 9.60
N HIS A 90 -19.94 -7.55 10.02
CA HIS A 90 -21.26 -6.93 10.23
C HIS A 90 -22.06 -6.83 8.92
N VAL A 91 -21.44 -6.34 7.85
CA VAL A 91 -22.08 -6.23 6.54
C VAL A 91 -22.42 -7.60 5.95
N SER A 92 -21.55 -8.58 6.14
CA SER A 92 -21.78 -9.97 5.74
C SER A 92 -23.03 -10.56 6.42
N ARG A 93 -23.16 -10.41 7.75
CA ARG A 93 -24.34 -10.85 8.51
C ARG A 93 -25.62 -10.09 8.11
N ALA A 94 -25.53 -8.78 7.89
CA ALA A 94 -26.67 -7.98 7.44
C ALA A 94 -27.13 -8.40 6.03
N THR A 95 -26.18 -8.73 5.15
CA THR A 95 -26.46 -9.26 3.81
C THR A 95 -27.14 -10.61 3.87
N LEU A 96 -26.66 -11.51 4.72
CA LEU A 96 -27.30 -12.81 4.95
C LEU A 96 -28.73 -12.66 5.50
N ALA A 97 -28.94 -11.77 6.46
CA ALA A 97 -30.27 -11.49 7.00
C ALA A 97 -31.23 -10.91 5.94
N ALA A 98 -30.72 -10.01 5.09
CA ALA A 98 -31.49 -9.46 3.97
C ALA A 98 -31.85 -10.54 2.93
N LEU A 99 -30.91 -11.43 2.60
CA LEU A 99 -31.14 -12.59 1.72
C LEU A 99 -32.19 -13.53 2.30
N GLN A 100 -32.14 -13.81 3.60
CA GLN A 100 -33.14 -14.64 4.28
C GLN A 100 -34.53 -13.98 4.25
N ALA A 101 -34.62 -12.67 4.51
CA ALA A 101 -35.87 -11.91 4.43
C ALA A 101 -36.44 -11.87 3.01
N ALA A 102 -35.57 -11.85 2.00
CA ALA A 102 -35.92 -11.89 0.58
C ALA A 102 -36.10 -13.31 0.03
N HIS A 103 -36.08 -14.36 0.87
CA HIS A 103 -36.20 -15.76 0.45
C HIS A 103 -35.16 -16.19 -0.62
N GLY A 104 -33.95 -15.62 -0.55
CA GLY A 104 -32.86 -15.88 -1.50
C GLY A 104 -32.88 -15.01 -2.75
N ASP A 105 -33.88 -14.14 -2.94
CA ASP A 105 -33.87 -13.16 -4.02
C ASP A 105 -32.79 -12.10 -3.78
N VAL A 106 -31.80 -12.06 -4.66
CA VAL A 106 -30.68 -11.11 -4.60
C VAL A 106 -31.18 -9.68 -4.74
N ALA A 107 -32.14 -9.41 -5.63
CA ALA A 107 -32.64 -8.05 -5.85
C ALA A 107 -33.37 -7.53 -4.61
N GLY A 108 -34.30 -8.32 -4.05
CA GLY A 108 -34.94 -8.02 -2.78
C GLY A 108 -33.96 -7.84 -1.63
N ALA A 109 -32.89 -8.65 -1.57
CA ALA A 109 -31.86 -8.51 -0.55
C ALA A 109 -31.09 -7.20 -0.65
N VAL A 110 -30.74 -6.74 -1.86
CA VAL A 110 -30.10 -5.42 -2.06
C VAL A 110 -30.99 -4.30 -1.55
N VAL A 111 -32.29 -4.35 -1.83
CA VAL A 111 -33.27 -3.35 -1.35
C VAL A 111 -33.43 -3.39 0.17
N ALA A 112 -33.41 -4.58 0.78
CA ALA A 112 -33.56 -4.75 2.22
C ALA A 112 -32.28 -4.47 3.02
N LEU A 113 -31.09 -4.53 2.39
CA LEU A 113 -29.80 -4.44 3.04
C LEU A 113 -29.62 -3.20 3.93
N PRO A 114 -29.96 -1.96 3.50
CA PRO A 114 -29.79 -0.77 4.35
C PRO A 114 -30.53 -0.88 5.68
N ARG A 115 -31.76 -1.42 5.67
CA ARG A 115 -32.55 -1.64 6.88
C ARG A 115 -31.84 -2.61 7.84
N HIS A 116 -31.28 -3.70 7.31
CA HIS A 116 -30.55 -4.68 8.13
C HIS A 116 -29.19 -4.16 8.61
N LEU A 117 -28.53 -3.26 7.87
CA LEU A 117 -27.31 -2.60 8.33
C LEU A 117 -27.56 -1.66 9.51
N LEU A 118 -28.66 -0.90 9.47
CA LEU A 118 -29.02 0.10 10.47
C LEU A 118 -29.68 -0.51 11.73
N HIS A 119 -30.54 -1.51 11.55
CA HIS A 119 -31.31 -2.11 12.65
C HIS A 119 -30.81 -3.51 13.06
N GLY A 120 -29.76 -4.01 12.40
CA GLY A 120 -29.16 -5.30 12.76
C GLY A 120 -28.65 -5.27 14.19
N SER A 121 -29.03 -6.28 14.98
CA SER A 121 -28.52 -6.41 16.36
C SER A 121 -27.01 -6.60 16.33
N TRP A 122 -26.26 -5.63 16.85
CA TRP A 122 -24.83 -5.75 17.05
C TRP A 122 -24.52 -6.92 18.01
N ARG A 123 -23.70 -7.87 17.57
CA ARG A 123 -23.26 -9.01 18.39
C ARG A 123 -21.81 -8.83 18.78
N GLY A 124 -21.59 -8.33 19.99
CA GLY A 124 -20.24 -8.03 20.50
C GLY A 124 -19.27 -9.22 20.44
N GLY A 125 -19.76 -10.44 20.71
CA GLY A 125 -18.95 -11.65 20.62
C GLY A 125 -18.42 -11.94 19.21
N GLU A 126 -19.27 -11.80 18.19
CA GLU A 126 -18.84 -12.00 16.80
C GLU A 126 -17.90 -10.90 16.32
N ALA A 127 -18.17 -9.64 16.72
CA ALA A 127 -17.27 -8.54 16.45
C ALA A 127 -15.89 -8.76 17.09
N ALA A 128 -15.82 -9.28 18.31
CA ALA A 128 -14.55 -9.63 18.95
C ALA A 128 -13.79 -10.71 18.18
N VAL A 129 -14.48 -11.74 17.67
CA VAL A 129 -13.84 -12.77 16.84
C VAL A 129 -13.32 -12.18 15.53
N ASP A 130 -14.12 -11.36 14.84
CA ASP A 130 -13.71 -10.73 13.58
C ASP A 130 -12.52 -9.77 13.79
N ALA A 131 -12.51 -9.03 14.90
CA ALA A 131 -11.43 -8.11 15.29
C ALA A 131 -10.10 -8.81 15.57
N VAL A 132 -10.12 -10.08 15.99
CA VAL A 132 -8.92 -10.90 16.22
C VAL A 132 -8.53 -11.67 14.97
N LEU A 133 -9.49 -12.34 14.33
CA LEU A 133 -9.25 -13.20 13.18
C LEU A 133 -8.67 -12.41 11.99
N GLY A 134 -9.23 -11.23 11.72
CA GLY A 134 -8.78 -10.37 10.62
C GLY A 134 -7.28 -10.04 10.67
N PRO A 135 -6.79 -9.44 11.77
CA PRO A 135 -5.36 -9.23 11.99
C PRO A 135 -4.50 -10.49 11.93
N LEU A 136 -4.97 -11.61 12.47
CA LEU A 136 -4.22 -12.87 12.40
C LEU A 136 -4.04 -13.33 10.94
N VAL A 137 -5.12 -13.29 10.16
CA VAL A 137 -5.08 -13.59 8.71
C VAL A 137 -4.13 -12.63 8.00
N TYR A 138 -4.28 -11.32 8.24
CA TYR A 138 -3.43 -10.30 7.61
C TYR A 138 -1.94 -10.50 7.93
N ARG A 139 -1.60 -10.76 9.19
CA ARG A 139 -0.21 -10.88 9.63
C ARG A 139 0.42 -12.22 9.26
N PHE A 140 -0.26 -13.33 9.53
CA PHE A 140 0.35 -14.66 9.46
C PHE A 140 0.14 -15.33 8.10
N LEU A 141 -1.04 -15.16 7.49
CA LEU A 141 -1.33 -15.80 6.20
C LEU A 141 -0.76 -14.97 5.04
N LEU A 142 -0.93 -13.65 5.09
CA LEU A 142 -0.43 -12.75 4.03
C LEU A 142 1.01 -12.25 4.26
N ARG A 143 1.59 -12.54 5.43
CA ARG A 143 2.93 -12.05 5.84
C ARG A 143 3.10 -10.54 5.68
N HIS A 144 2.00 -9.79 5.82
CA HIS A 144 2.03 -8.34 5.68
C HIS A 144 2.40 -7.66 6.99
N ASP A 145 2.82 -6.41 6.86
CA ASP A 145 3.14 -5.52 7.96
C ASP A 145 2.03 -4.48 8.07
N PHE A 146 1.50 -4.30 9.27
CA PHE A 146 0.40 -3.37 9.55
C PHE A 146 0.75 -1.93 9.19
N ARG A 147 2.03 -1.55 9.29
CA ARG A 147 2.47 -0.20 8.91
C ARG A 147 2.16 0.16 7.46
N ARG A 148 1.97 -0.84 6.59
CA ARG A 148 1.66 -0.66 5.17
C ARG A 148 0.27 -0.08 4.90
N LEU A 149 -0.59 -0.04 5.91
CA LEU A 149 -1.96 0.48 5.78
C LEU A 149 -2.06 1.96 6.13
N LEU A 150 -0.96 2.58 6.57
CA LEU A 150 -0.92 3.96 7.00
C LEU A 150 -0.21 4.83 5.95
N PRO A 151 -0.53 6.13 5.87
CA PRO A 151 0.12 7.02 4.91
C PRO A 151 1.63 7.03 5.11
N SER A 152 2.37 7.18 4.02
CA SER A 152 3.83 7.34 4.07
C SER A 152 4.18 8.82 4.29
N HIS A 153 5.29 9.10 4.96
CA HIS A 153 5.76 10.47 5.20
C HIS A 153 6.94 10.76 4.26
N LEU A 154 6.88 11.83 3.46
CA LEU A 154 7.86 12.14 2.41
C LEU A 154 9.31 12.24 2.89
N ALA A 155 9.54 12.74 4.11
CA ALA A 155 10.89 12.83 4.68
C ALA A 155 11.36 11.57 5.44
N LYS A 156 10.63 10.44 5.34
CA LYS A 156 10.96 9.20 6.07
C LYS A 156 10.80 7.99 5.15
N PRO A 157 11.44 6.84 5.46
CA PRO A 157 11.18 5.61 4.73
C PRO A 157 9.69 5.29 4.72
N GLY A 158 9.11 5.28 3.51
CA GLY A 158 7.70 4.98 3.30
C GLY A 158 7.29 3.55 3.66
N ALA A 159 5.99 3.31 3.64
CA ALA A 159 5.36 2.02 3.95
C ALA A 159 5.92 0.82 3.16
N PHE A 160 6.45 1.07 1.97
CA PHE A 160 6.96 0.05 1.05
C PHE A 160 8.49 0.04 0.94
N GLY A 161 9.21 0.77 1.80
CA GLY A 161 10.68 0.76 1.85
C GLY A 161 11.23 -0.47 2.58
N PHE A 162 11.31 -1.61 1.89
CA PHE A 162 11.81 -2.87 2.48
C PHE A 162 13.32 -3.02 2.37
N LEU A 163 13.85 -2.70 1.18
CA LEU A 163 15.26 -2.70 0.88
C LEU A 163 15.68 -1.28 0.49
N HIS A 164 16.95 -1.01 0.71
CA HIS A 164 17.60 0.24 0.36
C HIS A 164 18.97 -0.08 -0.23
N VAL A 165 19.48 0.86 -1.02
CA VAL A 165 20.86 0.83 -1.49
C VAL A 165 21.68 1.72 -0.54
N PRO A 166 22.73 1.20 0.10
CA PRO A 166 23.58 2.02 0.95
C PRO A 166 24.31 3.04 0.08
N THR A 167 24.25 4.31 0.47
CA THR A 167 25.00 5.39 -0.20
C THR A 167 26.32 5.63 0.52
N SER A 168 27.36 5.95 -0.25
CA SER A 168 28.59 6.55 0.24
C SER A 168 28.56 8.05 -0.05
N ALA A 169 28.42 8.86 1.00
CA ALA A 169 28.40 10.33 0.95
C ALA A 169 27.16 10.98 0.27
N ALA A 170 27.13 12.32 0.26
CA ALA A 170 25.99 13.17 -0.08
C ALA A 170 25.72 13.32 -1.59
N GLU A 171 26.38 12.52 -2.41
CA GLU A 171 26.36 12.62 -3.87
C GLU A 171 25.07 12.00 -4.46
N TYR A 172 24.81 12.26 -5.73
CA TYR A 172 23.76 11.59 -6.48
C TYR A 172 24.03 10.09 -6.63
N ALA A 173 22.98 9.32 -6.91
CA ALA A 173 23.11 7.87 -7.07
C ALA A 173 23.94 7.55 -8.32
N THR A 174 25.02 6.79 -8.16
CA THR A 174 25.85 6.28 -9.26
C THR A 174 25.03 5.39 -10.21
N ALA A 175 25.47 5.21 -11.46
CA ALA A 175 24.80 4.34 -12.42
C ALA A 175 24.56 2.91 -11.88
N ALA A 176 25.50 2.38 -11.11
CA ALA A 176 25.37 1.07 -10.46
C ALA A 176 24.28 1.06 -9.38
N GLU A 177 24.14 2.13 -8.60
CA GLU A 177 23.08 2.28 -7.60
C GLU A 177 21.72 2.52 -8.26
N LYS A 178 21.64 3.36 -9.32
CA LYS A 178 20.44 3.56 -10.16
C LYS A 178 19.95 2.20 -10.70
N ALA A 179 20.85 1.35 -11.20
CA ALA A 179 20.52 -0.01 -11.66
C ALA A 179 19.95 -0.90 -10.54
N GLN A 180 20.55 -0.88 -9.34
CA GLN A 180 20.03 -1.61 -8.19
C GLN A 180 18.65 -1.11 -7.76
N LEU A 181 18.45 0.20 -7.72
CA LEU A 181 17.17 0.83 -7.41
C LEU A 181 16.09 0.47 -8.41
N SER A 182 16.43 0.38 -9.70
CA SER A 182 15.51 -0.09 -10.74
C SER A 182 15.03 -1.53 -10.50
N VAL A 183 15.92 -2.42 -10.08
CA VAL A 183 15.54 -3.79 -9.68
C VAL A 183 14.63 -3.77 -8.45
N LEU A 184 14.94 -2.96 -7.44
CA LEU A 184 14.10 -2.81 -6.25
C LEU A 184 12.71 -2.25 -6.61
N PHE A 185 12.66 -1.25 -7.50
CA PHE A 185 11.42 -0.65 -7.99
C PHE A 185 10.57 -1.64 -8.78
N GLY A 186 11.16 -2.42 -9.69
CA GLY A 186 10.44 -3.45 -10.44
C GLY A 186 9.78 -4.48 -9.51
N ARG A 187 10.46 -4.86 -8.42
CA ARG A 187 9.95 -5.83 -7.45
C ARG A 187 8.90 -5.25 -6.52
N ASP A 188 9.23 -4.14 -5.86
CA ASP A 188 8.47 -3.61 -4.72
C ASP A 188 7.66 -2.36 -5.06
N GLY A 189 7.98 -1.68 -6.17
CA GLY A 189 7.50 -0.35 -6.57
C GLY A 189 8.05 0.78 -5.70
N CYS A 190 7.51 1.98 -5.90
CA CYS A 190 7.84 3.17 -5.13
C CYS A 190 7.66 2.91 -3.62
N HIS A 191 8.68 3.23 -2.83
CA HIS A 191 8.69 2.97 -1.40
C HIS A 191 7.65 3.81 -0.61
N HIS A 192 7.21 4.95 -1.16
CA HIS A 192 6.19 5.82 -0.58
C HIS A 192 4.76 5.35 -0.92
N CYS A 193 4.40 5.33 -2.20
CA CYS A 193 3.01 5.11 -2.65
C CYS A 193 2.76 3.71 -3.20
N GLY A 194 3.81 2.93 -3.47
CA GLY A 194 3.72 1.64 -4.12
C GLY A 194 3.33 1.70 -5.60
N THR A 195 3.51 2.80 -6.32
CA THR A 195 3.32 2.74 -7.79
C THR A 195 4.48 2.00 -8.46
N TRP A 196 4.24 1.41 -9.63
CA TRP A 196 5.28 0.93 -10.56
C TRP A 196 5.37 1.79 -11.82
N ARG A 197 4.73 2.96 -11.78
CA ARG A 197 4.68 3.91 -12.89
C ARG A 197 5.61 5.08 -12.61
N ASN A 198 5.91 5.85 -13.65
CA ASN A 198 6.62 7.14 -13.60
C ASN A 198 8.09 7.00 -13.16
N GLY A 199 8.77 5.98 -13.69
CA GLY A 199 10.20 5.78 -13.51
C GLY A 199 10.64 5.52 -12.05
N VAL A 200 11.94 5.33 -11.87
CA VAL A 200 12.60 5.21 -10.57
C VAL A 200 13.66 6.28 -10.46
N ILE A 201 13.65 7.00 -9.34
CA ILE A 201 14.71 7.91 -8.90
C ILE A 201 15.31 7.33 -7.62
N GLY A 202 16.62 7.46 -7.48
CA GLY A 202 17.33 7.24 -6.22
C GLY A 202 17.28 8.47 -5.34
N ASP A 203 16.25 8.58 -4.52
CA ASP A 203 16.13 9.70 -3.58
C ASP A 203 16.75 9.33 -2.23
N HIS A 204 17.43 10.30 -1.62
CA HIS A 204 18.06 10.16 -0.31
C HIS A 204 17.02 10.16 0.80
N MET A 205 17.11 9.16 1.67
CA MET A 205 16.26 9.09 2.85
C MET A 205 17.09 8.92 4.13
N PRO A 206 17.03 9.87 5.08
CA PRO A 206 16.32 11.15 5.00
C PRO A 206 16.92 12.12 3.94
N PRO A 207 16.14 13.12 3.48
CA PRO A 207 16.62 14.12 2.52
C PRO A 207 17.85 14.87 3.02
N TYR A 208 18.76 15.27 2.14
CA TYR A 208 20.02 15.93 2.51
C TYR A 208 19.80 17.18 3.37
N LYS A 209 18.86 18.05 2.98
CA LYS A 209 18.49 19.24 3.77
C LYS A 209 18.08 18.89 5.21
N VAL A 210 17.33 17.80 5.40
CA VAL A 210 16.92 17.35 6.74
C VAL A 210 18.12 16.87 7.56
N VAL A 211 19.08 16.19 6.93
CA VAL A 211 20.33 15.76 7.59
C VAL A 211 21.17 16.97 7.96
N ARG A 212 21.38 17.90 7.03
CA ARG A 212 22.11 19.14 7.25
C ARG A 212 21.52 19.95 8.39
N ASP A 213 20.21 20.18 8.38
CA ASP A 213 19.49 20.92 9.44
C ASP A 213 19.60 20.20 10.79
N ALA A 214 19.48 18.86 10.79
CA ALA A 214 19.64 18.08 12.01
C ALA A 214 21.06 18.13 12.57
N VAL A 215 22.09 18.12 11.71
CA VAL A 215 23.50 18.27 12.10
C VAL A 215 23.77 19.68 12.63
N ALA A 216 23.29 20.72 11.95
CA ALA A 216 23.42 22.11 12.41
C ALA A 216 22.73 22.32 13.77
N ALA A 217 21.49 21.85 13.95
CA ALA A 217 20.79 21.91 15.23
C ALA A 217 21.55 21.16 16.34
N ARG A 218 22.18 20.04 15.97
CA ARG A 218 23.01 19.21 16.86
C ARG A 218 24.31 19.88 17.28
N GLU A 219 24.87 20.74 16.45
CA GLU A 219 26.07 21.53 16.75
C GLU A 219 25.73 22.78 17.56
N ALA A 220 24.58 23.41 17.27
CA ALA A 220 24.04 24.52 18.03
C ALA A 220 23.55 24.13 19.45
N ALA A 221 23.26 22.85 19.69
CA ALA A 221 22.78 22.35 20.97
C ALA A 221 23.80 22.58 22.11
N GLY A 222 23.44 23.48 23.04
CA GLY A 222 24.24 23.82 24.22
C GLY A 222 23.79 23.13 25.51
N GLY A 223 24.62 23.21 26.56
CA GLY A 223 24.24 22.87 27.93
C GLY A 223 23.74 21.43 28.15
N PHE A 224 22.50 21.31 28.64
CA PHE A 224 21.89 20.04 29.06
C PHE A 224 21.59 19.09 27.89
N GLU A 225 21.23 19.59 26.71
CA GLU A 225 20.94 18.75 25.53
C GLU A 225 22.20 18.00 25.07
N LYS A 226 23.35 18.67 25.07
CA LYS A 226 24.65 18.06 24.79
C LYS A 226 24.99 16.95 25.79
N LEU A 227 24.63 17.13 27.06
CA LEU A 227 24.79 16.11 28.10
C LEU A 227 23.86 14.91 27.86
N LEU A 228 22.57 15.15 27.61
CA LEU A 228 21.60 14.10 27.29
C LEU A 228 22.03 13.28 26.07
N ARG A 229 22.59 13.95 25.07
CA ARG A 229 23.06 13.29 23.85
C ARG A 229 24.32 12.46 24.09
N ARG A 230 25.29 12.96 24.85
CA ARG A 230 26.44 12.16 25.29
C ARG A 230 26.01 10.94 26.10
N ALA A 231 25.00 11.10 26.96
CA ALA A 231 24.42 9.98 27.70
C ALA A 231 23.74 8.98 26.76
N ALA A 232 22.97 9.46 25.77
CA ALA A 232 22.36 8.60 24.74
C ALA A 232 23.42 7.82 23.94
N ASP A 233 24.47 8.50 23.47
CA ASP A 233 25.58 7.88 22.75
C ASP A 233 26.32 6.84 23.62
N ALA A 234 26.57 7.16 24.90
CA ALA A 234 27.17 6.23 25.86
C ALA A 234 26.30 4.99 26.15
N LEU A 235 24.98 5.15 26.05
CA LEU A 235 24.01 4.05 26.14
C LEU A 235 23.84 3.30 24.80
N GLY A 236 24.58 3.66 23.75
CA GLY A 236 24.44 3.09 22.42
C GLY A 236 23.13 3.46 21.73
N LEU A 237 22.40 4.47 22.24
CA LEU A 237 21.21 5.06 21.62
C LEU A 237 21.60 6.05 20.51
N LYS A 238 22.71 5.79 19.82
CA LYS A 238 23.18 6.62 18.73
C LYS A 238 22.10 6.64 17.67
N ASP A 239 21.67 7.84 17.32
CA ASP A 239 20.61 8.02 16.36
C ASP A 239 21.13 7.72 14.95
N THR A 240 20.97 6.46 14.54
CA THR A 240 21.29 5.97 13.20
C THR A 240 20.31 6.49 12.15
N SER A 241 19.27 7.25 12.53
CA SER A 241 18.28 7.76 11.59
C SER A 241 18.81 8.83 10.63
N LEU A 242 19.99 9.41 10.93
CA LEU A 242 20.68 10.33 10.01
C LEU A 242 21.54 9.62 8.96
N LYS A 243 21.65 8.29 8.99
CA LYS A 243 22.32 7.58 7.90
C LYS A 243 21.44 7.69 6.66
N GLN A 244 21.92 8.46 5.68
CA GLN A 244 21.29 8.51 4.37
C GLN A 244 21.45 7.16 3.67
N VAL A 245 20.41 6.77 2.95
CA VAL A 245 20.37 5.60 2.08
C VAL A 245 19.41 5.90 0.93
N TYR A 246 19.59 5.26 -0.22
CA TYR A 246 18.63 5.39 -1.31
C TYR A 246 17.48 4.40 -1.17
N TYR A 247 16.27 4.90 -1.43
CA TYR A 247 15.11 4.05 -1.66
C TYR A 247 14.56 4.28 -3.06
N ALA A 248 13.98 3.23 -3.65
CA ALA A 248 13.34 3.33 -4.95
C ALA A 248 12.08 4.21 -4.87
N GLN A 249 12.10 5.38 -5.51
CA GLN A 249 11.03 6.38 -5.46
C GLN A 249 10.55 6.71 -6.88
N CYS A 250 9.24 6.91 -7.07
CA CYS A 250 8.74 7.36 -8.38
C CYS A 250 8.89 8.88 -8.55
N ARG A 251 8.97 9.36 -9.80
CA ARG A 251 9.10 10.79 -10.15
C ARG A 251 8.07 11.67 -9.40
N ASP A 252 6.79 11.28 -9.36
CA ASP A 252 5.75 12.04 -8.66
C ASP A 252 5.99 12.21 -7.14
N CYS A 253 6.46 11.16 -6.47
CA CYS A 253 6.71 11.23 -5.03
C CYS A 253 7.97 12.06 -4.76
N SER A 254 9.00 11.91 -5.60
CA SER A 254 10.20 12.75 -5.56
C SER A 254 9.86 14.23 -5.74
N GLY A 255 9.09 14.59 -6.78
CA GLY A 255 8.67 15.98 -7.00
C GLY A 255 7.89 16.59 -5.82
N ARG A 256 7.00 15.81 -5.18
CA ARG A 256 6.30 16.25 -3.96
C ARG A 256 7.25 16.42 -2.77
N GLN A 257 8.23 15.55 -2.63
CA GLN A 257 9.26 15.66 -1.61
C GLN A 257 10.12 16.91 -1.82
N ALA A 258 10.59 17.15 -3.04
CA ALA A 258 11.34 18.35 -3.41
C ALA A 258 10.52 19.63 -3.13
N GLN A 259 9.25 19.67 -3.54
CA GLN A 259 8.35 20.79 -3.25
C GLN A 259 8.17 21.02 -1.73
N LEU A 260 8.06 19.94 -0.95
CA LEU A 260 7.99 20.02 0.50
C LEU A 260 9.30 20.56 1.12
N MET A 261 10.46 20.20 0.56
CA MET A 261 11.75 20.68 1.06
C MET A 261 12.02 22.15 0.71
N ARG A 262 11.64 22.59 -0.49
CA ARG A 262 11.78 23.98 -0.94
C ARG A 262 10.95 24.94 -0.08
N ASN A 263 9.68 24.61 0.10
CA ASN A 263 8.76 25.49 0.80
C ASN A 263 8.88 25.49 2.34
N GLY A 264 9.83 24.72 2.86
CA GLY A 264 9.82 24.28 4.25
C GLY A 264 8.56 23.48 4.57
N THR A 265 8.45 22.96 5.80
CA THR A 265 7.22 22.28 6.26
C THR A 265 5.96 23.17 6.26
N ARG A 266 6.06 24.42 5.78
CA ARG A 266 5.05 25.47 5.79
C ARG A 266 4.11 25.46 4.58
N ALA A 267 4.46 24.90 3.42
CA ALA A 267 3.56 25.03 2.26
C ALA A 267 2.62 23.86 2.02
N THR A 268 1.47 24.28 1.51
CA THR A 268 0.36 23.55 0.91
C THR A 268 -0.46 22.71 1.87
N LEU A 269 -1.09 23.41 2.83
CA LEU A 269 -2.49 23.15 3.11
C LEU A 269 -3.22 23.11 1.75
N LEU A 270 -3.60 21.93 1.27
CA LEU A 270 -4.54 21.78 0.14
C LEU A 270 -5.74 22.72 0.37
N PRO A 271 -6.48 23.18 -0.67
CA PRO A 271 -7.71 23.92 -0.46
C PRO A 271 -8.64 23.10 0.45
N GLY A 272 -8.81 23.53 1.70
CA GLY A 272 -9.48 22.76 2.77
C GLY A 272 -8.61 22.36 3.98
N GLY A 273 -7.28 22.51 3.94
CA GLY A 273 -6.36 22.51 5.09
C GLY A 273 -6.29 21.28 6.01
N LEU A 274 -7.03 20.21 5.72
CA LEU A 274 -7.17 19.07 6.63
C LEU A 274 -6.12 17.97 6.42
N TRP A 275 -5.48 17.91 5.25
CA TRP A 275 -4.47 16.88 4.95
C TRP A 275 -3.04 17.43 5.08
N PRO A 276 -2.16 16.80 5.87
CA PRO A 276 -0.77 17.24 5.96
C PRO A 276 -0.04 17.00 4.62
N PRO A 277 0.61 18.03 4.03
CA PRO A 277 1.30 17.89 2.73
C PRO A 277 2.47 16.90 2.76
N GLN A 278 2.98 16.59 3.96
CA GLN A 278 4.06 15.61 4.14
C GLN A 278 3.60 14.16 3.93
N LEU A 279 2.29 13.91 3.86
CA LEU A 279 1.73 12.56 3.83
C LEU A 279 1.28 12.15 2.43
N VAL A 280 1.80 11.01 1.98
CA VAL A 280 1.42 10.38 0.73
C VAL A 280 0.36 9.32 0.98
N LEU A 281 -0.81 9.54 0.39
CA LEU A 281 -1.84 8.52 0.26
C LEU A 281 -1.35 7.40 -0.65
N HIS A 282 -1.54 6.16 -0.23
CA HIS A 282 -1.20 5.02 -1.07
C HIS A 282 -2.22 4.88 -2.20
N ALA A 283 -1.77 4.45 -3.37
CA ALA A 283 -2.68 4.17 -4.47
C ALA A 283 -3.67 3.07 -4.02
N PRO A 284 -4.99 3.26 -4.20
CA PRO A 284 -5.99 2.30 -3.75
C PRO A 284 -5.80 0.92 -4.37
N GLN A 285 -5.14 0.82 -5.54
CA GLN A 285 -4.79 -0.46 -6.17
C GLN A 285 -3.89 -1.34 -5.29
N ARG A 286 -2.99 -0.78 -4.47
CA ARG A 286 -2.18 -1.55 -3.49
C ARG A 286 -3.01 -1.97 -2.28
N LEU A 287 -3.95 -1.13 -1.86
CA LEU A 287 -4.90 -1.43 -0.79
C LEU A 287 -5.97 -2.42 -1.24
N ALA A 288 -6.26 -2.55 -2.54
CA ALA A 288 -7.29 -3.46 -3.07
C ALA A 288 -6.70 -4.81 -3.51
N GLY A 289 -5.48 -4.83 -4.06
CA GLY A 289 -4.89 -6.03 -4.66
C GLY A 289 -4.37 -7.09 -3.69
N ARG A 290 -4.30 -6.81 -2.37
CA ARG A 290 -3.65 -7.72 -1.40
C ARG A 290 -4.38 -7.98 -0.07
N PRO A 291 -5.19 -7.07 0.52
CA PRO A 291 -5.84 -7.34 1.80
C PRO A 291 -7.32 -7.76 1.68
N THR A 292 -7.82 -8.13 0.50
CA THR A 292 -9.20 -8.64 0.36
C THR A 292 -9.38 -10.00 1.01
N LEU A 293 -8.31 -10.78 1.20
CA LEU A 293 -8.40 -12.13 1.76
C LEU A 293 -8.96 -12.15 3.20
N PRO A 294 -8.54 -11.28 4.13
CA PRO A 294 -9.26 -11.06 5.40
C PRO A 294 -10.76 -10.84 5.22
N ALA A 295 -11.17 -9.97 4.30
CA ALA A 295 -12.59 -9.69 4.03
C ALA A 295 -13.35 -10.90 3.47
N LEU A 296 -12.69 -11.69 2.61
CA LEU A 296 -13.24 -12.93 2.05
C LEU A 296 -13.40 -14.00 3.12
N LEU A 297 -12.39 -14.22 3.97
CA LEU A 297 -12.45 -15.22 5.04
C LEU A 297 -13.45 -14.86 6.13
N VAL A 298 -13.44 -13.60 6.59
CA VAL A 298 -14.42 -13.10 7.57
C VAL A 298 -15.82 -13.11 6.97
N GLY A 299 -15.97 -12.67 5.72
CA GLY A 299 -17.26 -12.66 5.01
C GLY A 299 -17.84 -14.07 4.82
N SER A 300 -17.02 -15.00 4.32
CA SER A 300 -17.43 -16.38 4.01
C SER A 300 -17.77 -17.20 5.25
N ARG A 301 -17.16 -16.93 6.41
CA ARG A 301 -17.48 -17.61 7.68
C ARG A 301 -18.98 -17.63 7.96
N TYR A 302 -19.66 -16.48 7.83
CA TYR A 302 -21.09 -16.36 8.10
C TYR A 302 -21.96 -17.09 7.06
N TYR A 303 -21.52 -17.12 5.79
CA TYR A 303 -22.20 -17.88 4.76
C TYR A 303 -22.09 -19.39 5.02
N VAL A 304 -20.89 -19.87 5.32
CA VAL A 304 -20.61 -21.28 5.61
C VAL A 304 -21.38 -21.74 6.85
N ASP A 305 -21.37 -20.96 7.93
CA ASP A 305 -22.12 -21.28 9.14
C ASP A 305 -23.63 -21.41 8.86
N ALA A 306 -24.18 -20.50 8.05
CA ALA A 306 -25.59 -20.56 7.65
C ALA A 306 -25.90 -21.77 6.76
N ALA A 307 -25.02 -22.09 5.80
CA ALA A 307 -25.17 -23.26 4.94
C ALA A 307 -25.09 -24.57 5.73
N VAL A 308 -24.17 -24.67 6.69
CA VAL A 308 -24.03 -25.82 7.59
C VAL A 308 -25.27 -25.97 8.47
N ALA A 309 -25.78 -24.86 9.03
CA ALA A 309 -27.00 -24.88 9.83
C ALA A 309 -28.23 -25.31 9.01
N ALA A 310 -28.37 -24.81 7.78
CA ALA A 310 -29.45 -25.21 6.87
C ALA A 310 -29.37 -26.69 6.51
N ALA A 311 -28.17 -27.20 6.22
CA ALA A 311 -27.95 -28.63 5.96
C ALA A 311 -28.34 -29.50 7.17
N ALA A 312 -27.92 -29.09 8.38
CA ALA A 312 -28.28 -29.79 9.61
C ALA A 312 -29.80 -29.80 9.87
N ALA A 313 -30.48 -28.67 9.66
CA ALA A 313 -31.93 -28.55 9.83
C ALA A 313 -32.72 -29.42 8.84
N SER A 314 -32.19 -29.63 7.63
CA SER A 314 -32.83 -30.46 6.61
C SER A 314 -32.83 -31.96 6.91
N GLY A 315 -32.14 -32.41 7.98
CA GLY A 315 -32.03 -33.82 8.34
C GLY A 315 -31.27 -34.70 7.33
N ARG A 316 -30.80 -34.12 6.21
CA ARG A 316 -29.95 -34.80 5.24
C ARG A 316 -28.57 -34.94 5.84
N ARG A 317 -28.22 -36.15 6.29
CA ARG A 317 -26.84 -36.49 6.61
C ARG A 317 -25.98 -36.26 5.36
N PRO A 318 -25.00 -35.32 5.39
CA PRO A 318 -24.07 -35.16 4.28
C PRO A 318 -23.26 -36.45 4.18
N GLY A 319 -23.49 -37.22 3.11
CA GLY A 319 -22.85 -38.52 2.91
C GLY A 319 -23.77 -39.74 2.95
N ALA A 320 -25.08 -39.57 3.23
CA ALA A 320 -26.05 -40.58 2.83
C ALA A 320 -26.24 -40.47 1.31
N GLY A 321 -25.26 -40.96 0.56
CA GLY A 321 -25.38 -41.13 -0.88
C GLY A 321 -26.68 -41.88 -1.14
N SER A 322 -27.60 -41.22 -1.84
CA SER A 322 -28.68 -41.90 -2.53
C SER A 322 -28.03 -42.75 -3.62
N SER A 323 -27.42 -43.87 -3.24
CA SER A 323 -27.18 -44.97 -4.15
C SER A 323 -28.56 -45.34 -4.66
N GLY A 324 -28.86 -44.90 -5.87
CA GLY A 324 -30.07 -45.31 -6.58
C GLY A 324 -30.08 -46.83 -6.57
N GLY A 325 -30.93 -47.39 -5.71
CA GLY A 325 -31.31 -48.79 -5.75
C GLY A 325 -32.09 -49.00 -7.02
N GLY A 326 -31.38 -49.18 -8.13
CA GLY A 326 -31.88 -49.95 -9.26
C GLY A 326 -32.09 -51.36 -8.74
N GLY A 327 -33.35 -51.77 -8.64
CA GLY A 327 -33.71 -53.10 -8.21
C GLY A 327 -33.10 -54.16 -9.13
N ALA A 328 -32.39 -55.10 -8.53
CA ALA A 328 -32.35 -56.48 -8.99
C ALA A 328 -32.23 -57.35 -7.74
N ALA A 329 -33.26 -58.17 -7.53
CA ALA A 329 -33.30 -59.19 -6.51
C ALA A 329 -32.23 -60.25 -6.78
N ALA A 330 -31.46 -60.64 -5.77
CA ALA A 330 -31.07 -62.03 -5.53
C ALA A 330 -30.29 -62.17 -4.21
N GLU A 331 -30.80 -63.11 -3.42
CA GLU A 331 -30.11 -64.05 -2.55
C GLU A 331 -29.33 -63.60 -1.30
N ALA A 332 -29.78 -64.22 -0.22
CA ALA A 332 -29.16 -64.36 1.09
C ALA A 332 -27.70 -64.84 1.00
N GLY A 333 -26.84 -64.21 1.78
CA GLY A 333 -25.45 -64.62 1.98
C GLY A 333 -24.92 -64.12 3.32
N GLU A 334 -24.78 -65.08 4.23
CA GLU A 334 -24.20 -65.15 5.57
C GLU A 334 -23.35 -64.03 6.19
N ARG A 335 -23.50 -64.01 7.53
CA ARG A 335 -22.74 -63.30 8.55
C ARG A 335 -21.22 -63.55 8.45
N GLY A 336 -20.44 -62.49 8.61
CA GLY A 336 -19.02 -62.55 8.96
C GLY A 336 -18.65 -61.39 9.87
N GLY A 337 -18.44 -61.69 11.16
CA GLY A 337 -17.99 -60.72 12.15
C GLY A 337 -16.50 -60.40 12.00
N GLY A 338 -16.14 -59.14 12.25
CA GLY A 338 -14.76 -58.68 12.28
C GLY A 338 -14.60 -57.49 13.22
N LYS A 339 -14.19 -57.77 14.46
CA LYS A 339 -13.60 -56.81 15.40
C LYS A 339 -12.23 -56.39 14.89
N GLY A 340 -11.94 -55.10 14.88
CA GLY A 340 -10.60 -54.56 14.62
C GLY A 340 -10.37 -53.25 15.36
N GLU A 341 -9.73 -53.34 16.52
CA GLU A 341 -9.06 -52.25 17.23
C GLU A 341 -7.71 -51.93 16.56
N ALA A 342 -7.36 -50.63 16.49
CA ALA A 342 -6.02 -50.01 16.53
C ALA A 342 -6.15 -48.62 15.86
N GLY A 343 -5.74 -47.49 16.42
CA GLY A 343 -4.57 -47.23 17.26
C GLY A 343 -3.53 -46.46 16.43
N ARG A 344 -3.48 -45.11 16.54
CA ARG A 344 -2.33 -44.25 16.15
C ARG A 344 -2.60 -42.83 16.67
N LYS A 345 -1.98 -42.38 17.78
CA LYS A 345 -0.64 -41.71 17.86
C LYS A 345 -0.42 -40.79 16.65
N GLY A 346 -0.45 -39.46 16.75
CA GLY A 346 0.29 -38.62 17.70
C GLY A 346 1.48 -38.01 16.97
N GLY A 347 1.25 -36.92 16.22
CA GLY A 347 2.27 -36.22 15.45
C GLY A 347 2.43 -34.78 15.90
N ARG A 348 3.45 -34.51 16.72
CA ARG A 348 3.95 -33.16 17.01
C ARG A 348 4.71 -32.65 15.79
N GLY A 349 4.14 -31.70 15.06
CA GLY A 349 4.84 -30.92 14.03
C GLY A 349 5.43 -29.66 14.66
N GLY A 350 6.70 -29.72 15.07
CA GLY A 350 7.51 -28.53 15.32
C GLY A 350 8.02 -28.01 13.99
N ILE A 351 7.47 -26.89 13.52
CA ILE A 351 7.99 -26.14 12.37
C ILE A 351 8.08 -24.68 12.77
N PHE A 352 9.24 -24.30 13.32
CA PHE A 352 9.75 -22.94 13.27
C PHE A 352 11.28 -23.06 13.23
N ARG A 353 11.81 -23.19 12.01
CA ARG A 353 13.25 -23.05 11.75
C ARG A 353 13.44 -21.76 10.97
N GLN A 354 14.39 -20.98 11.48
CA GLN A 354 14.72 -19.61 11.14
C GLN A 354 15.45 -19.58 9.78
N GLU A 355 14.75 -19.16 8.73
CA GLU A 355 15.32 -18.88 7.39
C GLU A 355 15.34 -17.36 7.18
N SER A 356 16.40 -16.69 7.63
CA SER A 356 16.62 -15.27 7.32
C SER A 356 18.04 -14.96 6.85
N ALA A 357 18.88 -15.98 6.62
CA ALA A 357 20.30 -15.80 6.27
C ALA A 357 20.70 -16.29 4.86
N THR A 358 19.79 -16.88 4.09
CA THR A 358 20.10 -17.43 2.74
C THR A 358 19.67 -16.53 1.58
N TRP A 359 18.99 -15.40 1.85
CA TRP A 359 18.41 -14.57 0.79
C TRP A 359 19.44 -13.68 0.06
N GLU A 360 20.51 -13.24 0.73
CA GLU A 360 21.57 -12.41 0.12
C GLU A 360 22.32 -13.14 -1.00
N VAL A 361 22.58 -14.44 -0.83
CA VAL A 361 23.32 -15.25 -1.81
C VAL A 361 22.47 -15.58 -3.05
N GLU A 362 21.16 -15.81 -2.87
CA GLU A 362 20.26 -16.09 -3.99
C GLU A 362 19.92 -14.83 -4.80
N ALA A 363 19.87 -13.65 -4.16
CA ALA A 363 19.70 -12.37 -4.84
C ALA A 363 20.90 -12.02 -5.74
N GLN A 364 22.14 -12.25 -5.26
CA GLN A 364 23.35 -12.06 -6.07
C GLN A 364 23.42 -13.02 -7.28
N GLN A 365 22.98 -14.27 -7.14
CA GLN A 365 22.96 -15.23 -8.25
C GLN A 365 21.91 -14.91 -9.32
N ARG A 366 20.75 -14.33 -8.95
CA ARG A 366 19.70 -13.95 -9.92
C ARG A 366 20.05 -12.68 -10.70
N LEU A 367 20.81 -11.75 -10.11
CA LEU A 367 21.32 -10.58 -10.81
C LEU A 367 22.28 -10.95 -11.96
N GLY A 368 23.06 -12.02 -11.81
CA GLY A 368 23.94 -12.52 -12.88
C GLY A 368 23.22 -13.21 -14.05
N GLN A 369 21.99 -13.71 -13.86
CA GLN A 369 21.19 -14.34 -14.93
C GLN A 369 20.27 -13.36 -15.68
N GLY A 370 19.83 -12.27 -15.03
CA GLY A 370 19.00 -11.24 -15.65
C GLY A 370 19.65 -10.50 -16.82
N GLN A 371 20.99 -10.40 -16.83
CA GLN A 371 21.74 -9.73 -17.91
C GLN A 371 21.69 -10.44 -19.27
N ARG A 372 21.23 -11.71 -19.36
CA ARG A 372 21.22 -12.46 -20.63
C ARG A 372 19.90 -12.46 -21.41
N LEU A 373 18.82 -11.89 -20.87
CA LEU A 373 17.49 -11.93 -21.52
C LEU A 373 16.96 -10.55 -21.96
N GLY A 374 17.76 -9.48 -21.81
CA GLY A 374 17.38 -8.10 -22.17
C GLY A 374 17.90 -7.58 -23.51
N GLN A 375 18.56 -8.40 -24.34
CA GLN A 375 18.96 -8.01 -25.70
C GLN A 375 17.79 -8.16 -26.68
N GLY A 376 16.84 -7.23 -26.61
CA GLY A 376 15.71 -7.20 -27.53
C GLY A 376 15.25 -5.77 -27.78
N ARG A 377 15.87 -5.11 -28.78
CA ARG A 377 15.44 -3.89 -29.49
C ARG A 377 14.72 -2.82 -28.63
N GLY A 378 15.47 -1.78 -28.26
CA GLY A 378 14.90 -0.53 -27.71
C GLY A 378 15.66 0.07 -26.53
N ALA A 379 16.68 -0.61 -26.01
CA ALA A 379 17.46 -0.08 -24.88
C ALA A 379 18.43 1.06 -25.28
N GLY A 380 18.94 1.05 -26.52
CA GLY A 380 19.92 2.05 -26.97
C GLY A 380 19.32 3.44 -27.17
N GLU A 381 18.13 3.54 -27.79
CA GLU A 381 17.46 4.85 -28.00
C GLU A 381 17.09 5.52 -26.67
N LEU A 382 16.71 4.73 -25.66
CA LEU A 382 16.39 5.24 -24.32
C LEU A 382 17.62 5.63 -23.51
N GLU A 383 18.79 5.07 -23.82
CA GLU A 383 20.06 5.39 -23.16
C GLU A 383 20.70 6.64 -23.80
N GLU A 384 20.49 6.84 -25.10
CA GLU A 384 20.86 8.06 -25.84
C GLU A 384 20.00 9.27 -25.43
N GLU A 385 18.67 9.10 -25.36
CA GLU A 385 17.75 10.15 -24.87
C GLU A 385 18.01 10.54 -23.40
N LEU A 386 18.47 9.59 -22.57
CA LEU A 386 18.87 9.86 -21.18
C LEU A 386 20.23 10.57 -21.07
N LEU A 387 21.14 10.32 -22.01
CA LEU A 387 22.43 11.01 -22.06
C LEU A 387 22.26 12.45 -22.56
N GLU A 388 21.39 12.66 -23.56
CA GLU A 388 21.02 14.01 -24.02
C GLU A 388 20.33 14.81 -22.89
N GLU A 389 19.40 14.21 -22.13
CA GLU A 389 18.80 14.86 -20.95
C GLU A 389 19.85 15.18 -19.86
N GLU A 390 20.85 14.31 -19.63
CA GLU A 390 21.92 14.57 -18.64
C GLU A 390 22.91 15.66 -19.13
N GLU A 391 23.23 15.74 -20.43
CA GLU A 391 24.06 16.82 -21.00
C GLU A 391 23.33 18.19 -20.96
N GLU A 392 22.02 18.23 -21.26
CA GLU A 392 21.23 19.47 -21.14
C GLU A 392 21.12 19.95 -19.68
N GLU A 393 20.97 19.03 -18.70
CA GLU A 393 20.97 19.40 -17.26
C GLU A 393 22.35 19.91 -16.80
N GLU A 394 23.46 19.35 -17.29
CA GLU A 394 24.82 19.85 -16.98
C GLU A 394 25.08 21.24 -17.58
N GLU A 395 24.62 21.51 -18.82
CA GLU A 395 24.71 22.85 -19.43
C GLU A 395 23.87 23.90 -18.67
N GLU A 396 22.65 23.55 -18.21
CA GLU A 396 21.82 24.46 -17.39
C GLU A 396 22.47 24.76 -16.01
N GLU A 397 23.13 23.78 -15.38
CA GLU A 397 23.85 24.01 -14.11
C GLU A 397 25.10 24.89 -14.30
N GLU A 398 25.85 24.74 -15.41
CA GLU A 398 26.98 25.63 -15.73
C GLU A 398 26.52 27.07 -16.01
N GLU A 399 25.40 27.28 -16.70
CA GLU A 399 24.82 28.61 -16.92
C GLU A 399 24.36 29.27 -15.60
N GLU A 400 23.74 28.53 -14.68
CA GLU A 400 23.35 29.07 -13.35
C GLU A 400 24.58 29.44 -12.49
N GLU A 401 25.69 28.68 -12.55
CA GLU A 401 26.94 29.02 -11.84
C GLU A 401 27.61 30.27 -12.43
N GLU A 402 27.62 30.45 -13.76
CA GLU A 402 28.14 31.67 -14.41
C GLU A 402 27.30 32.91 -14.04
N GLU A 403 25.96 32.80 -13.98
CA GLU A 403 25.08 33.91 -13.54
C GLU A 403 25.32 34.27 -12.06
N GLU A 404 25.53 33.30 -11.16
CA GLU A 404 25.87 33.58 -9.75
C GLU A 404 27.24 34.26 -9.61
N GLU A 405 28.26 33.88 -10.40
CA GLU A 405 29.57 34.55 -10.40
C GLU A 405 29.49 35.99 -10.94
N GLU A 406 28.69 36.25 -11.98
CA GLU A 406 28.46 37.62 -12.50
C GLU A 406 27.74 38.50 -11.46
N GLU A 407 26.73 37.97 -10.75
CA GLU A 407 26.04 38.73 -9.68
C GLU A 407 26.99 39.05 -8.50
N GLU A 408 27.89 38.13 -8.12
CA GLU A 408 28.89 38.39 -7.07
C GLU A 408 29.91 39.46 -7.50
N GLU A 409 30.37 39.46 -8.77
CA GLU A 409 31.26 40.51 -9.29
C GLU A 409 30.58 41.88 -9.34
N GLU A 410 29.29 41.97 -9.72
CA GLU A 410 28.53 43.23 -9.71
C GLU A 410 28.34 43.77 -8.28
N GLU A 411 28.07 42.90 -7.29
CA GLU A 411 27.98 43.32 -5.87
C GLU A 411 29.33 43.84 -5.33
N GLU A 412 30.46 43.22 -5.71
CA GLU A 412 31.79 43.71 -5.32
C GLU A 412 32.12 45.07 -5.94
N GLU A 413 31.77 45.30 -7.21
CA GLU A 413 31.95 46.61 -7.86
C GLU A 413 31.09 47.72 -7.22
N GLU A 414 29.83 47.42 -6.87
CA GLU A 414 28.96 48.38 -6.16
C GLU A 414 29.53 48.74 -4.77
N GLU A 415 30.08 47.76 -4.02
CA GLU A 415 30.73 48.02 -2.73
C GLU A 415 31.99 48.91 -2.88
N GLU A 416 32.81 48.70 -3.91
CA GLU A 416 33.98 49.54 -4.17
C GLU A 416 33.60 50.99 -4.55
N GLU A 417 32.55 51.20 -5.35
CA GLU A 417 32.04 52.54 -5.69
C GLU A 417 31.52 53.28 -4.45
N GLU A 418 30.78 52.59 -3.56
CA GLU A 418 30.31 53.18 -2.30
C GLU A 418 31.48 53.60 -1.38
N GLU A 419 32.54 52.78 -1.28
CA GLU A 419 33.74 53.11 -0.51
C GLU A 419 34.50 54.32 -1.09
N GLU A 420 34.60 54.45 -2.42
CA GLU A 420 35.22 55.60 -3.07
C GLU A 420 34.41 56.89 -2.86
N GLU A 421 33.07 56.82 -2.92
CA GLU A 421 32.19 57.96 -2.63
C GLU A 421 32.36 58.42 -1.17
N GLU A 422 32.39 57.49 -0.20
CA GLU A 422 32.63 57.83 1.21
C GLU A 422 34.02 58.46 1.43
N ALA A 423 35.07 57.96 0.78
CA ALA A 423 36.42 58.50 0.85
C ALA A 423 36.51 59.91 0.20
N GLY A 424 35.81 60.13 -0.90
CA GLY A 424 35.68 61.43 -1.57
C GLY A 424 35.01 62.49 -0.69
N VAL A 425 33.94 62.13 0.03
CA VAL A 425 33.26 63.03 0.97
C VAL A 425 34.17 63.44 2.13
N LEU A 426 35.04 62.53 2.60
CA LEU A 426 35.98 62.78 3.70
C LEU A 426 37.11 63.75 3.32
N THR A 427 37.56 63.78 2.06
CA THR A 427 38.63 64.70 1.63
C THR A 427 38.17 66.15 1.45
N VAL A 428 36.89 66.40 1.17
CA VAL A 428 36.35 67.77 1.04
C VAL A 428 36.27 68.50 2.40
N TRP A 429 36.15 67.77 3.52
CA TRP A 429 36.04 68.38 4.85
C TRP A 429 37.35 68.91 5.44
N TRP A 430 38.52 68.52 4.91
CA TRP A 430 39.82 68.96 5.42
C TRP A 430 40.39 70.20 4.70
N ALA A 431 39.76 70.66 3.62
CA ALA A 431 40.23 71.79 2.81
C ALA A 431 39.55 73.14 3.13
N SER A 432 39.04 73.34 4.35
CA SER A 432 38.56 74.66 4.77
C SER A 432 39.67 75.44 5.49
N PRO A 433 40.31 76.44 4.86
CA PRO A 433 41.30 77.26 5.53
C PRO A 433 40.61 78.06 6.65
N ARG A 434 41.06 77.85 7.90
CA ARG A 434 40.72 78.73 9.02
C ARG A 434 41.29 80.12 8.72
N ALA A 435 40.41 81.09 8.54
CA ALA A 435 40.72 82.52 8.59
C ALA A 435 40.86 83.01 10.04
#